data_AF-A0A094E9L2-F1
#
_entry.id   AF-A0A094E9L2-F1
#
_cell.length_a   1.000
_cell.length_b   1.000
_cell.length_c   1.000
_cell.angle_alpha   90.00
_cell.angle_beta   90.00
_cell.angle_gamma   90.00
#
_symmetry.space_group_name_H-M   'P 1'
#
loop_
_entity.id
_entity.type
_entity.pdbx_description
1 polymer ?
#
loop_
_entity_poly.entity_id
_entity_poly.type
_entity_poly.pdbx_seq_one_letter_code
_entity_poly.pdbx_strand_id
1 'polypeptide(L)'
;MNSDSPSGTANTDTLPENIMDGPWGSKEAYIGSQYQLLRYDATYPLRDSIRSYKENPGTSDLPTTSIYTNVFIVGYTFTNMGAAARIEFSTERAGKRIRWPQSSRLQQGTMVALSPVGDKFRTICKIAIVAARPLAGVEQD
;
A
#
# COMPACT_ATOMS: atom_id res chain seq x y z
N MET A 1 -1.26 2.70 50.53
CA MET A 1 -1.20 3.89 49.65
C MET A 1 -0.83 3.39 48.27
N ASN A 2 -1.79 3.46 47.36
CA ASN A 2 -1.72 2.88 46.02
C ASN A 2 -0.65 3.59 45.18
N SER A 3 0.22 2.82 44.56
CA SER A 3 1.03 3.25 43.42
C SER A 3 0.36 2.72 42.16
N ASP A 4 -0.54 3.54 41.59
CA ASP A 4 -1.08 3.33 40.25
C ASP A 4 0.04 3.56 39.23
N SER A 5 0.54 2.48 38.64
CA SER A 5 1.29 2.53 37.40
C SER A 5 0.30 2.62 36.24
N PRO A 6 0.44 3.56 35.28
CA PRO A 6 -0.42 3.59 34.13
C PRO A 6 -0.04 2.43 33.21
N SER A 7 -0.86 1.39 33.19
CA SER A 7 -0.85 0.34 32.17
C SER A 7 -1.31 0.96 30.85
N GLY A 8 -0.38 1.64 30.17
CA GLY A 8 -0.50 1.91 28.75
C GLY A 8 -0.44 0.59 27.99
N THR A 9 -1.57 -0.09 27.89
CA THR A 9 -1.75 -1.22 26.97
C THR A 9 -1.59 -0.68 25.55
N ALA A 10 -0.38 -0.78 25.02
CA ALA A 10 -0.19 -0.85 23.59
C ALA A 10 -0.98 -2.07 23.13
N ASN A 11 -2.19 -1.86 22.61
CA ASN A 11 -2.94 -2.87 21.89
C ASN A 11 -2.09 -3.26 20.67
N THR A 12 -1.20 -4.23 20.86
CA THR A 12 -0.71 -5.05 19.77
C THR A 12 -1.90 -5.90 19.37
N ASP A 13 -2.70 -5.42 18.41
CA ASP A 13 -3.77 -6.20 17.79
C ASP A 13 -3.16 -7.51 17.27
N THR A 14 -3.25 -8.57 18.06
CA THR A 14 -2.73 -9.89 17.72
C THR A 14 -3.62 -10.48 16.65
N LEU A 15 -3.03 -10.90 15.53
CA LEU A 15 -3.78 -11.63 14.50
C LEU A 15 -4.35 -12.93 15.08
N PRO A 16 -5.55 -13.34 14.65
CA PRO A 16 -6.13 -14.58 15.10
C PRO A 16 -5.35 -15.76 14.53
N GLU A 17 -5.31 -16.87 15.27
CA GLU A 17 -4.71 -18.10 14.78
C GLU A 17 -5.58 -18.70 13.67
N ASN A 18 -4.92 -19.19 12.61
CA ASN A 18 -5.61 -19.91 11.54
C ASN A 18 -5.76 -21.38 11.93
N ILE A 19 -6.93 -21.75 12.46
CA ILE A 19 -7.25 -23.14 12.78
C ILE A 19 -7.47 -23.90 11.47
N MET A 20 -6.44 -24.64 11.04
CA MET A 20 -6.47 -25.50 9.85
C MET A 20 -7.13 -26.85 10.13
N ASP A 21 -6.93 -27.36 11.34
CA ASP A 21 -7.42 -28.67 11.78
C ASP A 21 -8.43 -28.53 12.92
N GLY A 22 -9.60 -29.13 12.74
CA GLY A 22 -10.67 -29.16 13.75
C GLY A 22 -11.78 -28.13 13.56
N PRO A 23 -12.84 -28.20 14.37
CA PRO A 23 -14.00 -27.35 14.24
C PRO A 23 -13.76 -25.95 14.82
N TRP A 24 -14.31 -24.94 14.16
CA TRP A 24 -14.41 -23.59 14.71
C TRP A 24 -15.54 -23.52 15.74
N GLY A 25 -15.37 -22.71 16.80
CA GLY A 25 -16.37 -22.57 17.87
C GLY A 25 -17.71 -21.98 17.40
N SER A 26 -17.71 -21.21 16.31
CA SER A 26 -18.90 -20.76 15.60
C SER A 26 -18.57 -20.34 14.17
N LYS A 27 -19.62 -20.10 13.36
CA LYS A 27 -19.48 -19.54 12.00
C LYS A 27 -18.87 -18.14 12.04
N GLU A 28 -19.28 -17.33 13.02
CA GLU A 28 -18.81 -15.95 13.20
C GLU A 28 -17.32 -15.94 13.58
N ALA A 29 -16.88 -16.87 14.43
CA ALA A 29 -15.47 -17.03 14.78
C ALA A 29 -14.62 -17.38 13.55
N TYR A 30 -15.09 -18.31 12.72
CA TYR A 30 -14.43 -18.66 11.47
C TYR A 30 -14.32 -17.46 10.51
N ILE A 31 -15.44 -16.85 10.15
CA ILE A 31 -15.47 -15.75 9.17
C ILE A 31 -14.69 -14.54 9.68
N GLY A 32 -14.81 -14.21 10.96
CA GLY A 32 -14.08 -13.12 11.60
C GLY A 32 -12.57 -13.32 11.51
N SER A 33 -12.08 -14.51 11.87
CA SER A 33 -10.65 -14.82 11.80
C SER A 33 -10.13 -14.81 10.37
N GLN A 34 -10.83 -15.45 9.43
CA GLN A 34 -10.44 -15.46 8.02
C GLN A 34 -10.41 -14.05 7.43
N TYR A 35 -11.40 -13.20 7.75
CA TYR A 35 -11.39 -11.80 7.31
C TYR A 35 -10.17 -11.04 7.82
N GLN A 36 -9.82 -11.18 9.10
CA GLN A 36 -8.68 -10.48 9.68
C GLN A 36 -7.35 -10.93 9.06
N LEU A 37 -7.18 -12.24 8.86
CA LEU A 37 -6.00 -12.81 8.20
C LEU A 37 -5.87 -12.33 6.76
N LEU A 38 -6.93 -12.45 5.95
CA LEU A 38 -6.92 -12.01 4.56
C LEU A 38 -6.71 -10.50 4.44
N ARG A 39 -7.30 -9.70 5.33
CA ARG A 39 -7.08 -8.25 5.37
C ARG A 39 -5.65 -7.92 5.73
N TYR A 40 -5.04 -8.66 6.66
CA TYR A 40 -3.64 -8.50 7.00
C TYR A 40 -2.76 -8.81 5.78
N ASP A 41 -2.90 -9.98 5.17
CA ASP A 41 -2.12 -10.38 4.00
C ASP A 41 -2.27 -9.41 2.82
N ALA A 42 -3.49 -8.91 2.58
CA ALA A 42 -3.75 -7.95 1.51
C ALA A 42 -3.08 -6.59 1.73
N THR A 43 -2.89 -6.16 2.99
CA THR A 43 -2.36 -4.82 3.30
C THR A 43 -0.92 -4.83 3.79
N TYR A 44 -0.43 -5.98 4.27
CA TYR A 44 0.90 -6.15 4.83
C TYR A 44 2.02 -5.74 3.86
N PRO A 45 2.03 -6.17 2.58
CA PRO A 45 3.09 -5.79 1.65
C PRO A 45 3.26 -4.27 1.54
N LEU A 46 2.15 -3.53 1.41
CA LEU A 46 2.21 -2.07 1.30
C LEU A 46 2.65 -1.40 2.62
N ARG A 47 2.22 -1.94 3.77
CA ARG A 47 2.66 -1.44 5.08
C ARG A 47 4.16 -1.65 5.28
N ASP A 48 4.67 -2.80 4.88
CA ASP A 48 6.09 -3.12 4.95
C ASP A 48 6.91 -2.24 4.00
N SER A 49 6.45 -2.06 2.75
CA SER A 49 7.02 -1.10 1.80
C SER A 49 7.15 0.31 2.38
N ILE A 50 6.11 0.82 3.05
CA ILE A 50 6.13 2.14 3.69
C ILE A 50 7.11 2.17 4.87
N ARG A 51 7.17 1.10 5.66
CA ARG A 51 8.12 0.98 6.78
C ARG A 51 9.56 1.05 6.26
N SER A 52 9.92 0.22 5.27
CA SER A 52 11.25 0.21 4.67
C SER A 52 11.58 1.55 4.00
N TYR A 53 10.61 2.19 3.34
CA TYR A 53 10.80 3.53 2.79
C TYR A 53 11.12 4.56 3.89
N LYS A 54 10.45 4.50 5.05
CA LYS A 54 10.65 5.45 6.15
C LYS A 54 12.03 5.32 6.81
N GLU A 55 12.62 4.13 6.79
CA GLU A 55 13.99 3.91 7.28
C GLU A 55 15.02 4.65 6.42
N ASN A 56 14.84 4.65 5.10
CA ASN A 56 15.68 5.40 4.18
C ASN A 56 14.87 6.01 3.01
N PRO A 57 14.29 7.22 3.19
CA PRO A 57 13.47 7.85 2.15
C PRO A 57 14.23 8.21 0.87
N GLY A 58 15.57 8.18 0.92
CA GLY A 58 16.47 8.44 -0.20
C GLY A 58 16.83 7.19 -0.99
N THR A 59 16.26 6.02 -0.70
CA THR A 59 16.53 4.77 -1.41
C THR A 59 16.03 4.77 -2.86
N SER A 60 16.69 4.00 -3.72
CA SER A 60 16.11 3.53 -4.98
C SER A 60 15.00 2.51 -4.71
N ASP A 61 14.37 2.01 -5.76
CA ASP A 61 13.46 0.87 -5.66
C ASP A 61 14.02 -0.25 -4.79
N LEU A 62 13.10 -0.89 -4.05
CA LEU A 62 13.38 -2.07 -3.26
C LEU A 62 13.00 -3.32 -4.06
N PRO A 63 13.50 -4.52 -3.69
CA PRO A 63 13.21 -5.76 -4.43
C PRO A 63 11.71 -6.01 -4.66
N THR A 64 10.86 -5.64 -3.70
CA THR A 64 9.41 -5.84 -3.73
C THR A 64 8.62 -4.54 -3.90
N THR A 65 9.29 -3.37 -3.93
CA THR A 65 8.62 -2.06 -3.88
C THR A 65 9.14 -1.14 -4.98
N SER A 66 8.23 -0.68 -5.83
CA SER A 66 8.51 0.38 -6.80
C SER A 66 8.19 1.74 -6.20
N ILE A 67 9.15 2.66 -6.22
CA ILE A 67 9.04 4.00 -5.66
C ILE A 67 8.95 5.00 -6.79
N TYR A 68 8.04 5.96 -6.66
CA TYR A 68 7.83 7.03 -7.63
C TYR A 68 7.98 8.37 -6.93
N THR A 69 8.65 9.33 -7.57
CA THR A 69 8.84 10.70 -7.06
C THR A 69 8.11 11.68 -7.96
N ASN A 70 8.07 12.97 -7.58
CA ASN A 70 7.44 14.04 -8.36
C ASN A 70 6.02 13.67 -8.82
N VAL A 71 5.22 13.18 -7.87
CA VAL A 71 3.88 12.67 -8.14
C VAL A 71 2.89 13.83 -8.11
N PHE A 72 2.22 14.08 -9.23
CA PHE A 72 1.26 15.17 -9.39
C PHE A 72 -0.06 14.68 -9.98
N ILE A 73 -1.15 15.24 -9.50
CA ILE A 73 -2.46 15.09 -10.14
C ILE A 73 -2.50 16.09 -11.30
N VAL A 74 -2.61 15.60 -12.52
CA VAL A 74 -2.62 16.42 -13.75
C VAL A 74 -4.02 16.59 -14.34
N GLY A 75 -4.99 15.84 -13.84
CA GLY A 75 -6.38 15.95 -14.26
C GLY A 75 -7.28 14.91 -13.62
N TYR A 76 -8.57 14.97 -13.96
CA TYR A 76 -9.56 14.00 -13.54
C TYR A 76 -10.32 13.46 -14.75
N THR A 77 -10.64 12.18 -14.71
CA THR A 77 -11.48 11.51 -15.70
C THR A 77 -12.66 10.86 -14.98
N PHE A 78 -13.87 11.07 -15.48
CA PHE A 78 -15.06 10.43 -14.96
C PHE A 78 -15.37 9.19 -15.77
N THR A 79 -15.53 8.07 -15.06
CA THR A 79 -15.86 6.76 -15.62
C THR A 79 -17.20 6.31 -15.06
N ASN A 80 -17.75 5.22 -15.61
CA ASN A 80 -18.91 4.53 -15.03
C ASN A 80 -18.65 4.01 -13.59
N MET A 81 -17.39 3.82 -13.19
CA MET A 81 -17.02 3.43 -11.82
C MET A 81 -16.74 4.63 -10.90
N GLY A 82 -16.90 5.86 -11.40
CA GLY A 82 -16.63 7.09 -10.65
C GLY A 82 -15.45 7.89 -11.19
N ALA A 83 -14.98 8.85 -10.40
CA ALA A 83 -13.88 9.73 -10.76
C ALA A 83 -12.52 9.07 -10.54
N ALA A 84 -11.63 9.20 -11.51
CA ALA A 84 -10.23 8.78 -11.44
C ALA A 84 -9.31 10.00 -11.60
N ALA A 85 -8.27 10.07 -10.80
CA ALA A 85 -7.22 11.07 -10.96
C ALA A 85 -6.19 10.58 -11.99
N ARG A 86 -5.83 11.42 -12.96
CA ARG A 86 -4.68 11.20 -13.82
C ARG A 86 -3.44 11.67 -13.08
N ILE A 87 -2.47 10.77 -12.96
CA ILE A 87 -1.25 11.00 -12.19
C ILE A 87 -0.06 11.03 -13.15
N GLU A 88 0.81 12.02 -12.96
CA GLU A 88 2.16 12.07 -13.52
C GLU A 88 3.17 11.81 -12.39
N PHE A 89 4.28 11.15 -12.71
CA PHE A 89 5.31 10.78 -11.75
C PHE A 89 6.66 10.53 -12.43
N SER A 90 7.74 10.65 -11.67
CA SER A 90 9.10 10.29 -12.08
C SER A 90 9.44 8.84 -11.70
N THR A 91 10.16 8.17 -12.59
CA THR A 91 10.70 6.81 -12.40
C THR A 91 12.18 6.79 -12.04
N GLU A 92 12.77 7.93 -11.66
CA GLU A 92 14.22 8.05 -11.39
C GLU A 92 14.72 7.01 -10.36
N ARG A 93 13.86 6.61 -9.42
CA ARG A 93 14.16 5.62 -8.37
C ARG A 93 14.33 4.20 -8.90
N ALA A 94 13.85 3.89 -10.10
CA ALA A 94 14.04 2.59 -10.71
C ALA A 94 15.49 2.31 -11.13
N GLY A 95 16.30 3.37 -11.32
CA GLY A 95 17.70 3.25 -11.73
C GLY A 95 17.93 2.65 -13.12
N LYS A 96 16.86 2.38 -13.88
CA LYS A 96 16.89 1.81 -15.24
C LYS A 96 15.65 2.19 -16.03
N ARG A 97 15.76 2.16 -17.36
CA ARG A 97 14.60 2.35 -18.25
C ARG A 97 13.59 1.22 -18.03
N ILE A 98 12.34 1.58 -17.74
CA ILE A 98 11.26 0.62 -17.53
C ILE A 98 10.67 0.24 -18.89
N ARG A 99 10.65 -1.06 -19.20
CA ARG A 99 9.88 -1.59 -20.34
C ARG A 99 8.44 -1.80 -19.91
N TRP A 100 7.62 -0.75 -20.01
CA TRP A 100 6.26 -0.72 -19.48
C TRP A 100 5.35 -1.88 -19.93
N PRO A 101 5.35 -2.34 -21.20
CA PRO A 101 4.53 -3.47 -21.62
C PRO A 101 4.87 -4.77 -20.89
N GLN A 102 6.14 -4.95 -20.52
CA GLN A 102 6.66 -6.14 -19.85
C GLN A 102 6.70 -5.99 -18.32
N SER A 103 6.42 -4.79 -17.80
CA SER A 103 6.51 -4.50 -16.38
C SER A 103 5.20 -4.84 -15.66
N SER A 104 5.31 -5.41 -14.46
CA SER A 104 4.19 -5.58 -13.52
C SER A 104 3.86 -4.31 -12.71
N ARG A 105 4.59 -3.21 -12.93
CA ARG A 105 4.42 -1.94 -12.20
C ARG A 105 3.10 -1.27 -12.50
N LEU A 106 2.36 -0.85 -11.46
CA LEU A 106 1.11 -0.09 -11.63
C LEU A 106 0.10 -0.81 -12.55
N GLN A 107 0.05 -2.14 -12.51
CA GLN A 107 -1.04 -2.86 -13.19
C GLN A 107 -2.39 -2.45 -12.59
N GLN A 108 -3.47 -2.57 -13.36
CA GLN A 108 -4.82 -2.31 -12.85
C GLN A 108 -5.08 -3.13 -11.59
N GLY A 109 -5.66 -2.52 -10.56
CA GLY A 109 -5.90 -3.14 -9.26
C GLY A 109 -4.72 -3.06 -8.29
N THR A 110 -3.54 -2.62 -8.73
CA THR A 110 -2.40 -2.38 -7.83
C THR A 110 -2.77 -1.33 -6.78
N MET A 111 -2.55 -1.65 -5.51
CA MET A 111 -2.67 -0.69 -4.42
C MET A 111 -1.40 0.14 -4.31
N VAL A 112 -1.56 1.45 -4.18
CA VAL A 112 -0.46 2.40 -4.00
C VAL A 112 -0.72 3.28 -2.78
N ALA A 113 0.37 3.78 -2.20
CA ALA A 113 0.32 4.76 -1.12
C ALA A 113 0.99 6.05 -1.56
N LEU A 114 0.34 7.17 -1.27
CA LEU A 114 0.78 8.51 -1.64
C LEU A 114 1.01 9.34 -0.39
N SER A 115 2.09 10.11 -0.38
CA SER A 115 2.38 11.09 0.67
C SER A 115 3.06 12.31 0.06
N PRO A 116 2.76 13.53 0.54
CA PRO A 116 3.53 14.71 0.17
C PRO A 116 5.02 14.52 0.49
N VAL A 117 5.89 15.06 -0.37
CA VAL A 117 7.36 14.95 -0.23
C VAL A 117 7.86 15.50 1.12
N GLY A 118 7.20 16.52 1.67
CA GLY A 118 7.52 17.06 2.99
C GLY A 118 7.08 16.18 4.17
N ASP A 119 6.02 15.39 3.99
CA ASP A 119 5.49 14.51 5.05
C ASP A 119 6.19 13.16 5.09
N LYS A 120 6.54 12.57 3.94
CA LYS A 120 7.27 11.28 3.85
C LYS A 120 6.61 10.16 4.67
N PHE A 121 5.28 10.06 4.59
CA PHE A 121 4.47 9.08 5.33
C PHE A 121 4.62 9.19 6.87
N ARG A 122 4.84 10.40 7.38
CA ARG A 122 4.85 10.68 8.83
C ARG A 122 3.43 10.78 9.36
N THR A 123 2.61 11.61 8.73
CA THR A 123 1.24 11.89 9.17
C THR A 123 0.21 11.73 8.06
N ILE A 124 0.63 11.80 6.79
CA ILE A 124 -0.25 11.72 5.61
C ILE A 124 0.12 10.49 4.79
N CYS A 125 -0.80 9.55 4.72
CA CYS A 125 -0.78 8.41 3.81
C CYS A 125 -2.14 8.30 3.14
N LYS A 126 -2.19 8.51 1.82
CA LYS A 126 -3.41 8.35 1.02
C LYS A 126 -3.29 7.06 0.22
N ILE A 127 -4.23 6.14 0.42
CA ILE A 127 -4.28 4.89 -0.34
C ILE A 127 -5.08 5.13 -1.62
N ALA A 128 -4.60 4.61 -2.73
CA ALA A 128 -5.29 4.63 -4.01
C ALA A 128 -5.12 3.28 -4.72
N ILE A 129 -6.03 3.01 -5.66
CA ILE A 129 -5.97 1.84 -6.54
C ILE A 129 -5.72 2.33 -7.95
N VAL A 130 -4.80 1.67 -8.66
CA VAL A 130 -4.58 1.96 -10.08
C VAL A 130 -5.80 1.52 -10.88
N ALA A 131 -6.57 2.49 -11.36
CA ALA A 131 -7.77 2.24 -12.16
C ALA A 131 -7.43 1.74 -13.57
N ALA A 132 -6.37 2.29 -14.19
CA ALA A 132 -5.87 1.89 -15.50
C ALA A 132 -4.42 2.35 -15.68
N ARG A 133 -3.67 1.67 -16.54
CA ARG A 133 -2.29 2.03 -16.95
C ARG A 133 -2.19 2.07 -18.48
N PRO A 134 -2.67 3.15 -19.13
CA PRO A 134 -2.55 3.27 -20.59
C PRO A 134 -1.09 3.39 -20.99
N LEU A 135 -0.60 2.50 -21.88
CA LEU A 135 0.81 2.45 -22.27
C LEU A 135 1.28 3.74 -22.95
N ALA A 136 0.44 4.36 -23.78
CA ALA A 136 0.73 5.65 -24.41
C ALA A 136 1.01 6.80 -23.40
N GLY A 137 0.59 6.65 -22.14
CA GLY A 137 0.85 7.64 -21.09
C GLY A 137 2.14 7.38 -20.29
N VAL A 138 2.76 6.21 -20.44
CA VAL A 138 3.95 5.80 -19.67
C VAL A 138 5.15 5.50 -20.56
N GLU A 139 4.92 5.10 -21.81
CA GLU A 139 5.92 5.07 -22.87
C GLU A 139 6.13 6.49 -23.39
N GLN A 140 6.99 7.26 -22.71
CA GLN A 140 7.59 8.46 -23.29
C GLN A 140 9.07 8.12 -23.54
N ASP A 141 9.54 8.44 -24.76
CA ASP A 141 10.79 7.95 -25.34
C ASP A 141 12.08 8.39 -24.61
#